data_AF-A0A7H4GN10-F1
#
_entry.id   AF-A0A7H4GN10-F1
#
_cell.length_a   1.000
_cell.length_b   1.000
_cell.length_c   1.000
_cell.angle_alpha   90.00
_cell.angle_beta   90.00
_cell.angle_gamma   90.00
#
_symmetry.space_group_name_H-M   'P 1'
#
loop_
_entity.id
_entity.type
_entity.pdbx_description
1 polymer ?
#
loop_
_entity_poly.entity_id
_entity_poly.type
_entity_poly.pdbx_seq_one_letter_code
_entity_poly.pdbx_strand_id
1 'polypeptide(L)' 'MGSITIRRLDDDLKERLRQRAARHGRSMEDEVREVLRTTLAMEAGEPDNLAKRIQARFAPLGGVELDLPERESTREPPEF' A
#
# COMPACT_ATOMS: atom_id res chain seq x y z
N MET A 1 0.36 -8.63 24.21
CA MET A 1 1.73 -8.21 23.85
C MET A 1 2.52 -9.46 23.53
N GLY A 2 3.16 -9.51 22.36
CA GLY A 2 4.08 -10.59 22.00
C GLY A 2 5.46 -10.03 21.81
N SER A 3 6.50 -10.76 22.24
CA SER A 3 7.88 -10.43 21.96
C SER A 3 8.45 -11.45 20.97
N ILE A 4 9.28 -10.97 20.05
CA ILE A 4 10.00 -11.82 19.09
C ILE A 4 11.49 -11.53 19.27
N THR A 5 12.29 -12.59 19.38
CA THR A 5 13.75 -12.48 19.41
C THR A 5 14.32 -13.12 18.15
N ILE A 6 14.95 -12.31 17.31
CA ILE A 6 15.62 -12.77 16.09
C ILE A 6 17.09 -13.02 16.43
N ARG A 7 17.51 -14.30 16.42
CA ARG A 7 18.90 -14.70 16.69
C ARG A 7 19.69 -14.74 15.39
N ARG A 8 21.01 -14.46 15.48
CA ARG A 8 21.93 -14.43 14.32
C ARG A 8 21.43 -13.48 13.22
N LEU A 9 20.97 -12.29 13.61
CA LEU A 9 20.67 -11.24 12.65
C LEU A 9 21.99 -10.75 12.07
N ASP A 10 22.08 -10.77 10.75
CA ASP A 10 23.23 -10.26 10.01
C ASP A 10 23.54 -8.80 10.38
N ASP A 11 24.82 -8.47 10.56
CA ASP A 11 25.25 -7.15 11.06
C ASP A 11 24.94 -6.04 10.05
N ASP A 12 25.06 -6.32 8.74
CA ASP A 12 24.70 -5.36 7.69
C ASP A 12 23.18 -5.11 7.70
N LEU A 13 22.39 -6.15 7.91
CA LEU A 13 20.94 -6.03 8.02
C LEU A 13 20.53 -5.20 9.25
N LYS A 14 21.19 -5.42 10.39
CA LYS A 14 20.98 -4.63 11.62
C LYS A 14 21.31 -3.16 11.41
N GLU A 15 22.41 -2.86 10.74
CA GLU A 15 22.84 -1.49 10.47
C GLU A 15 21.89 -0.78 9.49
N ARG A 16 21.46 -1.47 8.42
CA ARG A 16 20.44 -0.95 7.50
C ARG A 16 19.12 -0.64 8.20
N LEU A 17 18.69 -1.49 9.14
CA LEU A 17 17.50 -1.23 9.96
C LEU A 17 17.68 0.02 10.84
N ARG A 18 18.86 0.21 11.43
CA ARG A 18 19.19 1.39 12.24
C ARG A 18 19.08 2.68 11.43
N GLN A 19 19.71 2.71 10.25
CA GLN A 19 19.70 3.87 9.36
C GLN A 19 18.30 4.18 8.84
N ARG A 20 17.51 3.15 8.53
CA ARG A 20 16.13 3.32 8.09
C ARG A 20 15.25 3.90 9.21
N ALA A 21 15.36 3.38 10.43
CA ALA A 21 14.64 3.90 11.59
C ALA A 21 14.98 5.38 11.86
N ALA A 22 16.27 5.75 11.79
CA ALA A 22 16.72 7.13 11.92
C ALA A 22 16.14 8.05 10.84
N ARG A 23 16.11 7.61 9.57
CA ARG A 23 15.49 8.37 8.46
C ARG A 23 13.99 8.59 8.66
N HIS A 24 13.29 7.64 9.27
CA HIS A 24 11.87 7.74 9.56
C HIS A 24 11.54 8.43 10.89
N GLY A 25 12.55 8.80 11.69
CA GLY A 25 12.37 9.42 13.00
C GLY A 25 11.72 8.49 14.03
N ARG A 26 11.94 7.18 13.93
CA ARG A 26 11.34 6.16 14.82
C ARG A 26 12.40 5.32 15.52
N SER A 27 12.00 4.62 16.58
CA SER A 27 12.88 3.61 17.20
C SER A 27 13.11 2.45 16.24
N MET A 28 14.23 1.73 16.42
CA MET A 28 14.52 0.53 15.64
C MET A 28 13.42 -0.54 15.82
N GLU A 29 12.88 -0.70 17.03
CA GLU A 29 11.79 -1.62 17.30
C GLU A 29 10.50 -1.25 16.55
N ASP A 30 10.16 0.05 16.54
CA ASP A 30 8.99 0.54 15.80
C ASP A 30 9.15 0.34 14.29
N GLU A 31 10.36 0.53 13.76
CA GLU A 31 10.65 0.27 12.35
C GLU A 31 10.52 -1.21 12.02
N VAL A 32 11.04 -2.11 12.86
CA VAL A 32 10.86 -3.56 12.68
C VAL A 32 9.39 -3.93 12.69
N ARG A 33 8.61 -3.38 13.63
CA ARG A 33 7.17 -3.64 13.71
C ARG A 33 6.44 -3.15 12.47
N GLU A 34 6.82 -1.99 11.95
CA GLU A 34 6.22 -1.44 10.74
C GLU A 34 6.54 -2.28 9.51
N VAL A 35 7.80 -2.69 9.33
CA VAL A 35 8.21 -3.59 8.25
C VAL A 35 7.39 -4.88 8.29
N LEU A 36 7.28 -5.52 9.46
CA LEU A 36 6.49 -6.75 9.61
C LEU A 36 5.01 -6.52 9.30
N ARG A 37 4.41 -5.41 9.76
CA ARG A 37 3.01 -5.09 9.42
C ARG A 37 2.81 -4.90 7.93
N THR A 38 3.65 -4.10 7.28
CA THR A 38 3.51 -3.81 5.86
C THR A 38 3.68 -5.08 5.04
N THR A 39 4.71 -5.89 5.31
CA THR A 39 4.95 -7.14 4.58
C THR A 39 3.81 -8.13 4.76
N LEU A 40 3.34 -8.34 5.99
CA LEU A 40 2.24 -9.28 6.24
C LEU A 40 0.89 -8.76 5.72
N ALA A 41 0.67 -7.43 5.67
CA ALA A 41 -0.50 -6.85 5.04
C ALA A 41 -0.50 -7.02 3.52
N MET A 42 0.68 -6.93 2.89
CA MET A 42 0.85 -7.19 1.45
C MET A 42 0.67 -8.68 1.11
N GLU A 43 1.07 -9.59 2.00
CA GLU A 43 0.85 -11.04 1.81
C GLU A 43 -0.60 -11.45 2.06
N ALA A 44 -1.30 -10.79 3.00
CA ALA A 44 -2.70 -11.04 3.29
C ALA A 44 -3.67 -10.48 2.24
N GLY A 45 -3.20 -9.55 1.41
CA GLY A 45 -3.99 -8.90 0.37
C GLY A 45 -3.20 -8.89 -0.93
N GLU A 46 -3.45 -9.90 -1.76
CA GLU A 46 -3.27 -9.78 -3.21
C GLU A 46 -3.74 -8.37 -3.61
N PRO A 47 -2.91 -7.55 -4.30
CA PRO A 47 -3.17 -6.13 -4.47
C PRO A 47 -4.59 -5.98 -4.97
N ASP A 48 -5.44 -5.43 -4.10
CA ASP A 48 -6.87 -5.50 -4.27
C ASP A 48 -7.18 -4.92 -5.64
N ASN A 49 -7.61 -5.79 -6.57
CA ASN A 49 -7.73 -5.47 -7.98
C ASN A 49 -8.45 -4.12 -8.07
N LEU A 50 -7.95 -3.18 -8.87
CA LEU A 50 -8.59 -1.87 -9.04
C LEU A 50 -10.10 -2.01 -9.26
N ALA A 51 -10.53 -3.03 -10.01
CA ALA A 51 -11.93 -3.37 -10.19
C ALA A 51 -12.65 -3.75 -8.87
N LYS A 52 -12.05 -4.58 -8.01
CA LYS A 52 -12.60 -4.94 -6.69
C LYS A 52 -12.72 -3.72 -5.77
N ARG A 53 -11.72 -2.84 -5.77
CA ARG A 53 -11.75 -1.57 -4.99
C ARG A 53 -12.84 -0.63 -5.45
N ILE A 54 -13.03 -0.49 -6.76
CA ILE A 54 -14.12 0.30 -7.34
C ILE A 54 -15.45 -0.32 -6.92
N GLN A 55 -15.64 -1.63 -7.13
CA GLN A 55 -16.88 -2.33 -6.78
C GLN A 55 -17.23 -2.18 -5.30
N ALA A 56 -16.28 -2.36 -4.38
CA ALA A 56 -16.50 -2.24 -2.94
C ALA A 56 -17.00 -0.84 -2.53
N ARG A 57 -16.60 0.21 -3.25
CA ARG A 57 -17.02 1.59 -2.97
C ARG A 57 -18.47 1.86 -3.38
N PHE A 58 -18.96 1.21 -4.44
CA PHE A 58 -20.32 1.38 -4.96
C PHE A 58 -21.30 0.30 -4.46
N ALA A 59 -20.82 -0.82 -3.90
CA ALA A 59 -21.66 -1.90 -3.39
C ALA A 59 -22.68 -1.46 -2.32
N PRO A 60 -22.34 -0.60 -1.33
CA PRO A 60 -23.33 -0.11 -0.36
C PRO A 60 -24.43 0.76 -0.98
N LEU A 61 -24.20 1.30 -2.17
CA LEU A 61 -25.15 2.13 -2.92
C LEU A 61 -26.08 1.29 -3.81
N GLY A 62 -25.89 -0.04 -3.85
CA GLY A 62 -26.67 -0.95 -4.71
C GLY A 62 -26.18 -1.03 -6.16
N GLY A 63 -25.02 -0.46 -6.46
CA GLY A 63 -24.59 -0.23 -7.85
C GLY A 63 -25.21 1.04 -8.44
N VAL A 64 -24.63 1.56 -9.53
CA VAL A 64 -25.14 2.75 -10.22
C VAL A 64 -25.26 2.44 -11.70
N GLU A 65 -26.44 2.70 -12.27
CA GLU A 65 -26.61 2.83 -13.71
C GLU A 65 -26.39 4.31 -14.06
N LEU A 66 -25.41 4.56 -14.92
CA LEU A 66 -25.07 5.91 -15.36
C LEU A 66 -25.67 6.13 -16.74
N ASP A 67 -26.40 7.23 -16.91
CA ASP A 67 -26.72 7.74 -18.23
C ASP A 67 -25.41 8.21 -18.89
N LEU A 68 -24.91 7.41 -19.82
CA LEU A 68 -23.69 7.73 -20.54
C LEU A 68 -23.98 8.84 -21.56
N PRO A 69 -23.19 9.92 -21.57
CA PRO A 69 -23.34 10.94 -22.60
C PRO A 69 -23.03 10.36 -23.98
N GLU A 70 -23.55 11.00 -25.03
CA GLU A 70 -23.18 10.65 -26.41
C GLU A 70 -21.67 10.81 -26.60
N ARG A 71 -21.07 9.89 -27.37
CA ARG A 71 -19.64 9.95 -27.65
C ARG A 71 -19.36 11.07 -28.62
N GLU A 72 -18.60 12.06 -28.16
CA GLU A 72 -18.07 13.14 -29.00
C GLU A 72 -16.77 12.73 -29.69
N SER A 73 -16.38 13.46 -30.73
CA SER A 73 -15.07 13.31 -31.35
C SER A 73 -13.96 13.65 -30.34
N THR A 74 -12.79 13.03 -30.48
CA THR A 74 -11.63 13.31 -29.64
C THR A 74 -11.32 14.80 -29.63
N ARG A 75 -11.00 15.34 -28.44
CA ARG A 75 -10.57 16.73 -28.30
C ARG A 75 -9.35 17.00 -29.19
N GLU A 76 -9.29 18.20 -29.76
CA GLU A 76 -8.11 18.68 -30.47
C GLU A 76 -6.88 18.69 -29.54
N PRO A 77 -5.74 18.11 -29.96
CA PRO A 77 -4.51 18.14 -29.18
C PRO A 77 -4.06 19.57 -28.88
N PRO A 78 -3.43 19.83 -27.72
CA PRO A 78 -2.83 21.15 -27.45
C PRO A 78 -1.69 21.43 -28.45
N GLU A 79 -1.65 22.65 -28.96
CA GLU A 79 -0.49 23.18 -29.69
C GLU A 79 0.58 23.58 -28.66
N PHE A 80 1.79 23.01 -28.78
CA PHE A 80 2.95 23.33 -27.94
C PHE A 80 3.99 24.12 -28.74
#